data_AF-A0AAD9BK57-F1
#
_entry.id   AF-A0AAD9BK57-F1
#
_cell.length_a   1.000
_cell.length_b   1.000
_cell.length_c   1.000
_cell.angle_alpha   90.00
_cell.angle_beta   90.00
_cell.angle_gamma   90.00
#
_symmetry.space_group_name_H-M   'P 1'
#
loop_
_entity.id
_entity.type
_entity.pdbx_description
1 polymer ?
#
loop_
_entity_poly.entity_id
_entity_poly.type
_entity_poly.pdbx_seq_one_letter_code
_entity_poly.pdbx_strand_id
1 'polypeptide(L)'
;MTTSGSLDRMELCESLLTWIQTFGVEASCKTVEELTGGVVMAQVLQKIDAVYFNDVWLSRVKPEVGDNWRLKISNLKKVLKGISNSTRRSLASTLTTSRSQM
;
A
#
# COMPACT_ATOMS: atom_id res chain seq x y z
N MET A 1 -3.33 34.91 -12.53
CA MET A 1 -3.74 34.06 -11.39
C MET A 1 -4.04 32.69 -11.93
N THR A 2 -3.06 31.78 -11.90
CA THR A 2 -3.20 30.41 -12.39
C THR A 2 -3.86 29.57 -11.30
N THR A 3 -4.84 28.79 -11.73
CA THR A 3 -5.68 27.91 -10.92
C THR A 3 -4.83 26.88 -10.18
N SER A 4 -4.77 27.00 -8.87
CA SER A 4 -4.45 25.91 -7.94
C SER A 4 -5.46 24.77 -8.15
N GLY A 5 -5.03 23.57 -8.55
CA GLY A 5 -5.96 22.43 -8.58
C GLY A 5 -5.68 21.25 -9.50
N SER A 6 -4.44 20.86 -9.76
CA SER A 6 -4.14 19.45 -10.03
C SER A 6 -2.67 19.20 -9.78
N LEU A 7 -2.33 18.51 -8.68
CA LEU A 7 -1.05 17.79 -8.62
C LEU A 7 -0.99 16.92 -9.87
N ASP A 8 0.06 17.09 -10.68
CA ASP A 8 0.24 16.19 -11.79
C ASP A 8 0.36 14.77 -11.25
N ARG A 9 -0.35 13.82 -11.87
CA ARG A 9 -0.41 12.45 -11.34
C ARG A 9 0.98 11.82 -11.33
N MET A 10 1.85 12.24 -12.24
CA MET A 10 3.23 11.79 -12.29
C MET A 10 4.03 12.33 -11.10
N GLU A 11 3.94 13.63 -10.81
CA GLU A 11 4.59 14.24 -9.64
C GLU A 11 4.14 13.58 -8.32
N LEU A 12 2.86 13.26 -8.20
CA LEU A 12 2.34 12.54 -7.03
C LEU A 12 2.91 11.12 -6.95
N CYS A 13 2.96 10.38 -8.05
CA CYS A 13 3.54 9.05 -8.09
C CYS A 13 5.02 9.05 -7.71
N GLU A 14 5.81 10.00 -8.23
CA GLU A 14 7.24 10.15 -7.90
C GLU A 14 7.48 10.53 -6.43
N SER A 15 6.65 11.43 -5.90
CA SER A 15 6.71 11.79 -4.48
C SER A 15 6.38 10.60 -3.57
N LEU A 16 5.35 9.82 -3.92
CA LEU A 16 4.97 8.61 -3.19
C LEU A 16 6.03 7.51 -3.31
N LEU A 17 6.68 7.38 -4.47
CA LEU A 17 7.79 6.45 -4.68
C LEU A 17 8.96 6.80 -3.75
N THR A 18 9.32 8.08 -3.68
CA THR A 18 10.35 8.58 -2.76
C THR A 18 10.01 8.26 -1.30
N TRP A 19 8.76 8.45 -0.91
CA TRP A 19 8.30 8.08 0.43
C TRP A 19 8.37 6.57 0.69
N ILE A 20 7.96 5.73 -0.27
CA ILE A 20 8.04 4.27 -0.17
C ILE A 20 9.49 3.78 0.03
N GLN A 21 10.45 4.41 -0.63
CA GLN A 21 11.87 4.05 -0.50
C GLN A 21 12.41 4.24 0.93
N THR A 22 11.81 5.12 1.72
CA THR A 22 12.23 5.34 3.13
C THR A 22 11.98 4.13 4.04
N PHE A 23 11.10 3.21 3.64
CA PHE A 23 10.78 2.04 4.44
C PHE A 23 11.87 0.96 4.40
N GLY A 24 12.82 1.00 3.47
CA GLY A 24 13.88 -0.01 3.35
C GLY A 24 13.30 -1.44 3.24
N VAL A 25 12.40 -1.63 2.26
CA VAL A 25 11.80 -2.95 1.97
C VAL A 25 12.77 -3.82 1.18
N GLU A 26 12.58 -5.14 1.26
CA GLU A 26 13.47 -6.12 0.61
C GLU A 26 13.37 -6.10 -0.92
N ALA A 27 12.19 -5.82 -1.46
CA ALA A 27 11.99 -5.72 -2.90
C ALA A 27 12.56 -4.41 -3.47
N SER A 28 13.13 -4.47 -4.69
CA SER A 28 13.56 -3.29 -5.43
C SER A 28 12.37 -2.34 -5.64
N CYS A 29 12.57 -1.05 -5.32
CA CYS A 29 11.54 -0.01 -5.38
C CYS A 29 12.08 1.32 -5.92
N LYS A 30 12.98 1.24 -6.91
CA LYS A 30 13.64 2.37 -7.57
C LYS A 30 12.78 3.01 -8.65
N THR A 31 11.88 2.27 -9.29
CA THR A 31 11.00 2.80 -10.35
C THR A 31 9.53 2.47 -10.12
N VAL A 32 8.64 3.23 -10.75
CA VAL A 32 7.19 2.99 -10.68
C VAL A 32 6.81 1.61 -11.21
N GLU A 33 7.52 1.10 -12.22
CA GLU A 33 7.30 -0.23 -12.79
C GLU A 33 7.47 -1.34 -11.75
N GLU A 34 8.43 -1.21 -10.83
CA GLU A 34 8.68 -2.18 -9.77
C GLU A 34 7.54 -2.21 -8.73
N LEU A 35 6.81 -1.10 -8.58
CA LEU A 35 5.62 -1.03 -7.73
C LEU A 35 4.41 -1.71 -8.36
N THR A 36 4.36 -1.85 -9.70
CA THR A 36 3.21 -2.42 -10.42
C THR A 36 2.94 -3.89 -10.07
N GLY A 37 3.94 -4.60 -9.53
CA GLY A 37 3.78 -5.97 -9.05
C GLY A 37 2.99 -6.09 -7.74
N GLY A 38 2.81 -4.98 -7.02
CA GLY A 38 2.10 -4.92 -5.73
C GLY A 38 2.86 -5.51 -4.54
N VAL A 39 4.03 -6.13 -4.76
CA VAL A 39 4.85 -6.76 -3.71
C VAL A 39 5.47 -5.71 -2.79
N VAL A 40 6.11 -4.68 -3.36
CA VAL A 40 6.68 -3.53 -2.62
C VAL A 40 5.62 -2.90 -1.72
N MET A 41 4.43 -2.61 -2.27
CA MET A 41 3.32 -2.03 -1.51
C MET A 41 2.87 -2.93 -0.36
N ALA A 42 2.82 -4.24 -0.57
CA ALA A 42 2.44 -5.19 0.46
C ALA A 42 3.46 -5.24 1.61
N GLN A 43 4.75 -5.19 1.30
CA GLN A 43 5.83 -5.11 2.31
C GLN A 43 5.80 -3.81 3.09
N VAL A 44 5.56 -2.67 2.43
CA VAL A 44 5.39 -1.38 3.12
C VAL A 44 4.19 -1.42 4.08
N LEU A 45 3.05 -1.99 3.66
CA LEU A 45 1.88 -2.14 4.51
C LEU A 45 2.16 -3.01 5.75
N GLN A 46 2.94 -4.08 5.61
CA GLN A 46 3.41 -4.88 6.74
C GLN A 46 4.22 -4.05 7.73
N LYS A 47 5.09 -3.13 7.27
CA LYS A 47 5.82 -2.23 8.17
C LYS A 47 4.93 -1.20 8.86
N ILE A 48 3.84 -0.79 8.23
CA ILE A 48 2.87 0.18 8.79
C ILE A 48 2.03 -0.47 9.90
N ASP A 49 1.54 -1.69 9.68
CA ASP A 49 0.74 -2.43 10.65
C ASP A 49 0.97 -3.94 10.49
N ALA A 50 1.99 -4.44 11.18
CA ALA A 50 2.36 -5.85 11.16
C ALA A 50 1.31 -6.78 11.79
N VAL A 51 0.42 -6.25 12.62
CA VAL A 51 -0.65 -7.02 13.27
C VAL A 51 -1.71 -7.39 12.23
N TYR A 52 -2.13 -6.41 11.43
CA TYR A 52 -3.13 -6.63 10.38
C TYR A 52 -2.53 -7.23 9.11
N PHE A 53 -1.41 -6.68 8.63
CA PHE A 53 -0.70 -7.12 7.42
C PHE A 53 0.39 -8.14 7.75
N ASN A 54 0.03 -9.20 8.46
CA ASN A 54 0.95 -10.26 8.86
C ASN A 54 1.36 -11.18 7.69
N ASP A 55 2.25 -12.14 7.97
CA ASP A 55 2.79 -13.06 6.96
C ASP A 55 1.71 -13.89 6.24
N VAL A 56 0.62 -14.22 6.95
CA VAL A 56 -0.54 -14.92 6.36
C VAL A 56 -1.23 -14.04 5.32
N TRP A 57 -1.36 -12.74 5.57
CA TRP A 57 -1.87 -11.81 4.56
C TRP A 57 -0.87 -11.64 3.41
N LEU A 58 0.42 -11.47 3.72
CA LEU A 58 1.48 -11.25 2.74
C LEU A 58 1.61 -12.42 1.76
N SER A 59 1.49 -13.67 2.23
CA SER A 59 1.54 -14.89 1.40
C SER A 59 0.47 -14.95 0.29
N ARG A 60 -0.58 -14.12 0.38
CA ARG A 60 -1.62 -14.02 -0.66
C ARG A 60 -1.16 -13.19 -1.85
N VAL A 61 -0.17 -12.31 -1.65
CA VAL A 61 0.49 -11.55 -2.70
C VAL A 61 1.58 -12.43 -3.29
N LYS A 62 1.51 -12.66 -4.60
CA LYS A 62 2.46 -13.56 -5.27
C LYS A 62 3.73 -12.78 -5.65
N PRO A 63 4.92 -13.18 -5.14
CA PRO A 63 6.19 -12.62 -5.63
C PRO A 63 6.47 -13.14 -7.06
N GLU A 64 7.51 -12.58 -7.72
CA GLU A 64 7.99 -13.04 -9.03
C GLU A 64 6.92 -13.05 -10.14
N VAL A 65 6.17 -11.95 -10.26
CA VAL A 65 5.11 -11.81 -11.27
C VAL A 65 5.62 -11.57 -12.70
N GLY A 66 6.90 -11.21 -12.88
CA GLY A 66 7.51 -10.92 -14.18
C GLY A 66 6.64 -9.97 -15.00
N ASP A 67 6.34 -10.33 -16.26
CA ASP A 67 5.44 -9.58 -17.14
C ASP A 67 4.00 -10.09 -17.15
N ASN A 68 3.64 -10.97 -16.21
CA ASN A 68 2.27 -11.48 -16.11
C ASN A 68 1.33 -10.41 -15.53
N TRP A 69 0.79 -9.57 -16.42
CA TRP A 69 -0.09 -8.46 -16.07
C TRP A 69 -1.34 -8.90 -15.30
N ARG A 70 -1.87 -10.10 -15.55
CA ARG A 70 -3.03 -10.64 -14.82
C ARG A 70 -2.70 -10.88 -13.35
N LEU A 71 -1.51 -11.40 -13.06
CA LEU A 71 -1.05 -11.58 -11.68
C LEU A 71 -0.73 -10.24 -11.00
N LYS A 72 -0.10 -9.29 -11.72
CA LYS A 72 0.12 -7.92 -11.23
C LYS A 72 -1.19 -7.28 -10.75
N ILE A 73 -2.23 -7.30 -11.61
CA ILE A 73 -3.57 -6.78 -11.25
C ILE A 73 -4.19 -7.55 -10.07
N SER A 74 -4.04 -8.88 -10.03
CA SER A 74 -4.53 -9.69 -8.92
C SER A 74 -3.91 -9.28 -7.58
N ASN A 75 -2.59 -9.02 -7.57
CA ASN A 75 -1.87 -8.53 -6.41
C ASN A 75 -2.34 -7.13 -5.99
N LEU A 76 -2.40 -6.18 -6.94
CA LEU A 76 -2.84 -4.81 -6.66
C LEU A 76 -4.26 -4.76 -6.09
N LYS A 77 -5.18 -5.61 -6.59
CA LYS A 77 -6.54 -5.74 -6.02
C LYS A 77 -6.52 -6.18 -4.55
N LYS A 78 -5.61 -7.09 -4.17
CA LYS A 78 -5.46 -7.54 -2.78
C LYS A 78 -4.90 -6.43 -1.90
N VAL A 79 -3.89 -5.69 -2.38
CA VAL A 79 -3.32 -4.52 -1.70
C VAL A 79 -4.40 -3.47 -1.43
N LEU A 80 -5.14 -3.06 -2.46
CA LEU A 80 -6.22 -2.07 -2.33
C LEU A 80 -7.30 -2.52 -1.33
N LYS A 81 -7.74 -3.78 -1.43
CA LYS A 81 -8.72 -4.35 -0.48
C LYS A 81 -8.16 -4.39 0.95
N GLY A 82 -6.87 -4.69 1.09
CA GLY A 82 -6.15 -4.67 2.36
C GLY A 82 -6.22 -3.30 3.02
N ILE A 83 -5.82 -2.25 2.29
CA ILE A 83 -5.85 -0.85 2.75
C ILE A 83 -7.26 -0.42 3.15
N SER A 84 -8.27 -0.66 2.30
CA SER A 84 -9.64 -0.25 2.60
C SER A 84 -10.16 -0.91 3.89
N ASN A 85 -9.83 -2.18 4.11
CA ASN A 85 -10.24 -2.90 5.31
C ASN A 85 -9.45 -2.51 6.55
N SER A 86 -8.13 -2.25 6.44
CA SER A 86 -7.32 -1.80 7.58
C SER A 86 -7.78 -0.41 8.04
N THR A 87 -8.04 0.52 7.11
CA THR A 87 -8.58 1.84 7.42
C THR A 87 -9.92 1.72 8.13
N ARG A 88 -10.86 0.90 7.61
CA ARG A 88 -12.16 0.67 8.28
C ARG A 88 -11.98 0.11 9.70
N ARG A 89 -11.07 -0.85 9.88
CA ARG A 89 -10.76 -1.44 11.19
C ARG A 89 -10.18 -0.41 12.15
N SER A 90 -9.20 0.38 11.71
CA SER A 90 -8.58 1.42 12.54
C SER A 90 -9.61 2.46 12.98
N LEU A 91 -10.45 2.94 12.05
CA LEU A 91 -11.51 3.91 12.36
C LEU A 91 -12.54 3.33 13.35
N ALA A 92 -12.94 2.06 13.17
CA ALA A 92 -13.84 1.39 14.11
C ALA A 92 -13.20 1.21 15.51
N SER A 93 -11.90 0.91 15.56
CA SER A 93 -11.14 0.81 16.82
C SER A 93 -11.08 2.16 17.56
N THR A 94 -10.88 3.26 16.84
CA THR A 94 -10.87 4.60 17.43
C THR A 94 -12.25 4.96 18.00
N LEU A 95 -13.33 4.71 17.27
CA LEU A 95 -14.70 4.99 17.73
C LEU A 95 -15.12 4.17 18.94
N THR A 96 -14.71 2.90 19.00
CA THR A 96 -15.01 2.01 20.14
C THR A 96 -14.21 2.40 21.38
N THR A 97 -12.96 2.83 21.22
CA THR A 97 -12.13 3.34 22.33
C THR A 97 -12.71 4.62 22.92
N SER A 98 -13.13 5.58 22.08
CA SER A 98 -13.78 6.82 22.54
C SER A 98 -15.09 6.58 23.30
N ARG A 99 -15.86 5.54 22.92
CA ARG A 99 -17.13 5.19 23.58
C ARG A 99 -16.93 4.46 24.93
N SER A 100 -15.79 3.83 25.16
CA SER A 100 -15.47 3.17 26.42
C SER A 100 -14.91 4.12 27.49
N GLN A 101 -14.57 5.37 27.11
CA GLN A 101 -14.08 6.40 28.03
C GLN A 101 -15.15 7.44 28.41
N MET A 102 -16.39 7.24 27.96
CA MET A 102 -17.59 7.96 28.40
C MET A 102 -18.47 7.03 29.22
#